data_AF-A0A964D8I0-F1
#
_entry.id   AF-A0A964D8I0-F1
#
_cell.length_a   1.000
_cell.length_b   1.000
_cell.length_c   1.000
_cell.angle_alpha   90.00
_cell.angle_beta   90.00
_cell.angle_gamma   90.00
#
_symmetry.space_group_name_H-M   'P 1'
#
loop_
_entity.id
_entity.type
_entity.pdbx_description
1 polymer ?
#
loop_
_entity_poly.entity_id
_entity_poly.type
_entity_poly.pdbx_seq_one_letter_code
_entity_poly.pdbx_strand_id
1 'polypeptide(L)'
;MLNPLTFSLIEEFKIPAKWQNALKLLPQETVLGESEFNHLLNKYVPKLGAQQVTRIKEAAAIVFYHQQTDCPVVQTLCCDDAPQFKLITADRALCWVHEGRHYKKLSPVFHCHQVILGKFIENFWDYYRELLAYKDVPSPEAALLLRSKFRRLFETPSGYELLDERKQLTATKVSELLRVLEHPELPLHNNPAELAARTCCAAT
;
A
#
# COMPACT_ATOMS: atom_id res chain seq x y z
N MET A 1 21.33 -5.59 0.04
CA MET A 1 22.26 -6.51 0.72
C MET A 1 21.72 -7.93 0.63
N LEU A 2 22.56 -8.96 0.51
CA LEU A 2 22.12 -10.37 0.56
C LEU A 2 22.54 -10.98 1.91
N ASN A 3 21.58 -11.47 2.68
CA ASN A 3 21.79 -12.08 4.00
C ASN A 3 20.66 -13.08 4.32
N PRO A 4 20.67 -13.79 5.46
CA PRO A 4 19.63 -14.78 5.79
C PRO A 4 18.20 -14.24 5.71
N LEU A 5 17.94 -13.00 6.17
CA LEU A 5 16.61 -12.38 6.08
C LEU A 5 16.18 -12.13 4.63
N THR A 6 17.14 -11.75 3.77
CA THR A 6 16.88 -11.57 2.34
C THR A 6 16.46 -12.88 1.70
N PHE A 7 17.10 -14.00 2.06
CA PHE A 7 16.72 -15.32 1.57
C PHE A 7 15.34 -15.77 2.07
N SER A 8 14.97 -15.43 3.31
CA SER A 8 13.60 -15.67 3.81
C SER A 8 12.54 -14.96 2.96
N LEU A 9 12.76 -13.69 2.58
CA LEU A 9 11.84 -12.97 1.69
C LEU A 9 11.84 -13.54 0.26
N ILE A 10 13.00 -13.95 -0.26
CA ILE A 10 13.12 -14.57 -1.59
C ILE A 10 12.34 -15.90 -1.65
N GLU A 11 12.32 -16.66 -0.56
CA GLU A 11 11.52 -17.88 -0.42
C GLU A 11 10.02 -17.57 -0.39
N GLU A 12 9.61 -16.56 0.39
CA GLU A 12 8.22 -16.07 0.41
C GLU A 12 7.74 -15.61 -0.98
N PHE A 13 8.62 -14.97 -1.75
CA PHE A 13 8.39 -14.57 -3.14
C PHE A 13 8.41 -15.74 -4.14
N LYS A 14 8.57 -16.98 -3.67
CA LYS A 14 8.53 -18.21 -4.46
C LYS A 14 9.57 -18.23 -5.59
N ILE A 15 10.73 -17.64 -5.36
CA ILE A 15 11.85 -17.73 -6.30
C ILE A 15 12.39 -19.17 -6.29
N PRO A 16 12.53 -19.85 -7.44
CA PRO A 16 12.97 -21.25 -7.47
C PRO A 16 14.33 -21.49 -6.80
N ALA A 17 14.46 -22.61 -6.08
CA ALA A 17 15.66 -22.97 -5.29
C ALA A 17 16.97 -22.95 -6.10
N LYS A 18 16.91 -23.31 -7.40
CA LYS A 18 18.06 -23.20 -8.33
C LYS A 18 18.65 -21.79 -8.32
N TRP A 19 17.80 -20.77 -8.36
CA TRP A 19 18.21 -19.38 -8.40
C TRP A 19 18.63 -18.88 -7.03
N GLN A 20 17.96 -19.32 -5.96
CA GLN A 20 18.40 -19.05 -4.59
C GLN A 20 19.83 -19.56 -4.36
N ASN A 21 20.15 -20.77 -4.82
CA ASN A 21 21.50 -21.32 -4.69
C ASN A 21 22.54 -20.55 -5.52
N ALA A 22 22.17 -20.04 -6.70
CA ALA A 22 23.05 -19.16 -7.48
C ALA A 22 23.32 -17.83 -6.76
N LEU A 23 22.32 -17.26 -6.07
CA LEU A 23 22.48 -16.02 -5.30
C LEU A 23 23.43 -16.16 -4.11
N LYS A 24 23.60 -17.37 -3.55
CA LYS A 24 24.59 -17.63 -2.49
C LYS A 24 26.04 -17.45 -2.95
N LEU A 25 26.29 -17.42 -4.26
CA LEU A 25 27.62 -17.18 -4.85
C LEU A 25 27.98 -15.69 -4.94
N LEU A 26 27.00 -14.79 -4.75
CA LEU A 26 27.24 -13.35 -4.72
C LEU A 26 27.83 -12.93 -3.37
N PRO A 27 28.42 -11.73 -3.25
CA PRO A 27 28.83 -11.17 -1.96
C PRO A 27 27.68 -11.18 -0.95
N GLN A 28 27.89 -11.85 0.17
CA GLN A 28 26.95 -11.93 1.30
C GLN A 28 27.30 -10.87 2.33
N GLU A 29 26.30 -10.41 3.11
CA GLU A 29 26.45 -9.38 4.16
C GLU A 29 27.17 -8.11 3.67
N THR A 30 27.07 -7.83 2.38
CA THR A 30 27.76 -6.72 1.72
C THR A 30 26.72 -5.75 1.18
N VAL A 31 26.91 -4.46 1.48
CA VAL A 31 26.14 -3.37 0.88
C VAL A 31 26.66 -3.15 -0.53
N LEU A 32 25.77 -3.24 -1.52
CA LEU A 32 26.08 -3.09 -2.92
C LEU A 32 25.25 -1.96 -3.50
N GLY A 33 25.85 -1.15 -4.37
CA GLY A 33 25.10 -0.19 -5.17
C GLY A 33 24.21 -0.90 -6.19
N GLU A 34 23.19 -0.19 -6.70
CA GLU A 34 22.26 -0.78 -7.66
C GLU A 34 22.98 -1.29 -8.93
N SER A 35 23.89 -0.50 -9.50
CA SER A 35 24.63 -0.88 -10.72
C SER A 35 25.49 -2.14 -10.52
N GLU A 36 26.17 -2.25 -9.38
CA GLU A 36 26.98 -3.42 -9.03
C GLU A 36 26.11 -4.65 -8.84
N PHE A 37 24.99 -4.50 -8.12
CA PHE A 37 24.07 -5.60 -7.90
C PHE A 37 23.42 -6.08 -9.21
N ASN A 38 23.06 -5.16 -10.09
CA ASN A 38 22.57 -5.46 -11.43
C ASN A 38 23.59 -6.23 -12.26
N HIS A 39 24.85 -5.80 -12.23
CA HIS A 39 25.94 -6.50 -12.92
C HIS A 39 26.08 -7.95 -12.42
N LEU A 40 26.04 -8.15 -11.11
CA LEU A 40 26.10 -9.48 -10.50
C LEU A 40 24.89 -10.35 -10.88
N LEU A 41 23.67 -9.82 -10.82
CA LEU A 41 22.48 -10.55 -11.22
C LEU A 41 22.55 -10.98 -12.70
N ASN A 42 22.99 -10.09 -13.59
CA ASN A 42 23.18 -10.41 -15.00
C ASN A 42 24.26 -11.48 -15.24
N LYS A 43 25.32 -11.50 -14.42
CA LYS A 43 26.39 -12.49 -14.53
C LYS A 43 25.98 -13.87 -14.01
N TYR A 44 25.33 -13.94 -12.84
CA TYR A 44 25.10 -15.20 -12.12
C TYR A 44 23.69 -15.78 -12.35
N VAL A 45 22.70 -14.96 -12.69
CA VAL A 45 21.32 -15.40 -12.97
C VAL A 45 20.76 -14.84 -14.29
N PRO A 46 21.50 -14.94 -15.43
CA PRO A 46 21.15 -14.27 -16.69
C PRO A 46 19.83 -14.71 -17.32
N LYS A 47 19.33 -15.90 -16.98
CA LYS A 47 18.10 -16.48 -17.57
C LYS A 47 16.88 -16.27 -16.66
N LEU A 48 17.03 -15.52 -15.58
CA LEU A 48 15.95 -15.25 -14.65
C LEU A 48 14.95 -14.26 -15.27
N GLY A 49 13.65 -14.51 -15.11
CA GLY A 49 12.62 -13.62 -15.65
C GLY A 49 12.66 -12.23 -15.00
N ALA A 50 12.31 -11.18 -15.75
CA ALA A 50 12.37 -9.79 -15.28
C ALA A 50 11.63 -9.58 -13.94
N GLN A 51 10.43 -10.17 -13.78
CA GLN A 51 9.67 -10.08 -12.53
C GLN A 51 10.40 -10.71 -11.34
N GLN A 52 11.05 -11.86 -11.54
CA GLN A 52 11.82 -12.54 -10.49
C GLN A 52 13.07 -11.74 -10.11
N VAL A 53 13.74 -11.13 -11.10
CA VAL A 53 14.84 -10.19 -10.84
C VAL A 53 14.36 -9.02 -9.99
N THR A 54 13.22 -8.41 -10.32
CA THR A 54 12.62 -7.33 -9.51
C THR A 54 12.34 -7.79 -8.09
N ARG A 55 11.77 -8.98 -7.88
CA ARG A 55 11.50 -9.52 -6.53
C ARG A 55 12.76 -9.74 -5.70
N ILE A 56 13.86 -10.18 -6.30
CA ILE A 56 15.15 -10.31 -5.60
C ILE A 56 15.68 -8.94 -5.19
N LYS A 57 15.58 -7.93 -6.07
CA LYS A 57 15.97 -6.56 -5.75
C LYS A 57 15.13 -5.98 -4.62
N GLU A 58 13.81 -6.13 -4.69
CA GLU A 58 12.88 -5.70 -3.65
C GLU A 58 13.25 -6.34 -2.30
N ALA A 59 13.45 -7.65 -2.25
CA ALA A 59 13.86 -8.35 -1.02
C ALA A 59 15.17 -7.78 -0.45
N ALA A 60 16.19 -7.63 -1.29
CA ALA A 60 17.50 -7.12 -0.88
C ALA A 60 17.46 -5.65 -0.43
N ALA A 61 16.56 -4.84 -1.01
CA ALA A 61 16.36 -3.43 -0.68
C ALA A 61 15.55 -3.28 0.62
N ILE A 62 14.47 -4.05 0.79
CA ILE A 62 13.63 -4.05 2.01
C ILE A 62 14.48 -4.43 3.21
N VAL A 63 15.26 -5.52 3.11
CA VAL A 63 16.09 -5.97 4.24
C VAL A 63 17.18 -4.96 4.57
N PHE A 64 17.82 -4.39 3.56
CA PHE A 64 18.79 -3.32 3.79
C PHE A 64 18.15 -2.13 4.51
N TYR A 65 16.98 -1.68 4.04
CA TYR A 65 16.23 -0.59 4.65
C TYR A 65 15.84 -0.88 6.12
N HIS A 66 15.50 -2.12 6.46
CA HIS A 66 15.18 -2.51 7.83
C HIS A 66 16.40 -2.58 8.76
N GLN A 67 17.60 -2.79 8.23
CA GLN A 67 18.82 -2.99 9.03
C GLN A 67 19.75 -1.77 9.09
N GLN A 68 19.66 -0.87 8.12
CA GLN A 68 20.41 0.38 8.15
C GLN A 68 19.98 1.24 9.36
N THR A 69 20.89 2.09 9.85
CA THR A 69 20.66 2.96 11.02
C THR A 69 20.74 4.45 10.68
N ASP A 70 20.93 4.80 9.42
CA ASP A 70 21.01 6.18 8.94
C ASP A 70 19.67 6.90 9.09
N CYS A 71 18.56 6.16 8.96
CA CYS A 71 17.23 6.66 9.25
C CYS A 71 16.36 5.59 9.95
N PRO A 72 15.41 6.01 10.80
CA PRO A 72 14.49 5.06 11.41
C PRO A 72 13.58 4.44 10.36
N VAL A 73 13.25 3.17 10.54
CA VAL A 73 12.23 2.50 9.74
C VAL A 73 10.88 3.19 9.98
N VAL A 74 10.26 3.67 8.91
CA VAL A 74 8.90 4.24 8.90
C VAL A 74 7.94 3.26 9.56
N GLN A 75 7.22 3.73 10.58
CA GLN A 75 6.30 2.90 11.37
C GLN A 75 5.00 2.59 10.63
N THR A 76 4.41 3.58 9.95
CA THR A 76 3.18 3.42 9.18
C THR A 76 3.29 4.12 7.83
N LEU A 77 2.97 3.41 6.75
CA LEU A 77 3.01 3.94 5.38
C LEU A 77 1.59 4.16 4.84
N CYS A 78 1.29 5.38 4.39
CA CYS A 78 0.04 5.69 3.67
C CYS A 78 0.21 5.40 2.16
N CYS A 79 -0.55 4.43 1.62
CA CYS A 79 -0.39 3.97 0.23
C CYS A 79 -1.74 3.66 -0.47
N ASP A 80 -1.69 3.38 -1.77
CA ASP A 80 -2.81 3.08 -2.67
C ASP A 80 -3.21 1.59 -2.70
N ASP A 81 -2.82 0.84 -1.67
CA ASP A 81 -2.98 -0.61 -1.57
C ASP A 81 -2.15 -1.47 -2.56
N ALA A 82 -1.10 -0.91 -3.15
CA ALA A 82 -0.28 -1.69 -4.06
C ALA A 82 0.56 -2.77 -3.33
N PRO A 83 0.63 -4.02 -3.84
CA PRO A 83 1.28 -5.14 -3.14
C PRO A 83 2.75 -4.92 -2.77
N GLN A 84 3.49 -4.11 -3.55
CA GLN A 84 4.90 -3.81 -3.31
C GLN A 84 5.16 -3.10 -1.97
N PHE A 85 4.15 -2.47 -1.37
CA PHE A 85 4.29 -1.76 -0.10
C PHE A 85 4.10 -2.64 1.13
N LYS A 86 3.64 -3.90 0.98
CA LYS A 86 3.23 -4.76 2.10
C LYS A 86 4.35 -5.12 3.07
N LEU A 87 5.59 -5.18 2.59
CA LEU A 87 6.74 -5.64 3.39
C LEU A 87 7.71 -4.51 3.77
N ILE A 88 7.40 -3.27 3.37
CA ILE A 88 8.27 -2.12 3.66
C ILE A 88 8.17 -1.74 5.14
N THR A 89 7.00 -1.88 5.74
CA THR A 89 6.77 -1.50 7.13
C THR A 89 5.74 -2.43 7.78
N ALA A 90 5.75 -2.48 9.11
CA ALA A 90 4.84 -3.29 9.90
C ALA A 90 3.38 -2.83 9.80
N ASP A 91 3.15 -1.54 9.51
CA ASP A 91 1.82 -0.97 9.51
C ASP A 91 1.50 -0.12 8.27
N ARG A 92 0.23 -0.15 7.84
CA ARG A 92 -0.24 0.52 6.63
C ARG A 92 -1.52 1.29 6.89
N ALA A 93 -1.54 2.52 6.38
CA ALA A 93 -2.76 3.28 6.19
C ALA A 93 -3.11 3.28 4.69
N LEU A 94 -4.39 3.24 4.36
CA LEU A 94 -4.82 3.32 2.97
C LEU A 94 -5.29 4.73 2.59
N CYS A 95 -4.90 5.14 1.39
CA CYS A 95 -5.26 6.43 0.82
C CYS A 95 -6.75 6.46 0.44
N TRP A 96 -7.51 7.29 1.15
CA TRP A 96 -8.94 7.49 0.92
C TRP A 96 -9.26 8.04 -0.47
N VAL A 97 -8.36 8.83 -1.06
CA VAL A 97 -8.53 9.36 -2.42
C VAL A 97 -8.43 8.23 -3.46
N HIS A 98 -7.55 7.26 -3.25
CA HIS A 98 -7.47 6.07 -4.11
C HIS A 98 -8.69 5.18 -3.92
N GLU A 99 -9.12 4.98 -2.69
CA GLU A 99 -10.35 4.24 -2.39
C GLU A 99 -11.57 4.89 -3.07
N GLY A 100 -11.70 6.21 -3.00
CA GLY A 100 -12.78 6.96 -3.67
C GLY A 100 -12.76 6.81 -5.20
N ARG A 101 -11.57 6.64 -5.80
CA ARG A 101 -11.40 6.51 -7.26
C ARG A 101 -12.02 5.22 -7.80
N HIS A 102 -12.13 4.19 -6.97
CA HIS A 102 -12.78 2.92 -7.32
C HIS A 102 -14.27 3.10 -7.66
N TYR A 103 -14.98 3.96 -6.93
CA TYR A 103 -16.40 4.21 -7.12
C TYR A 103 -16.70 5.02 -8.38
N LYS A 104 -15.83 5.99 -8.72
CA LYS A 104 -15.94 6.78 -9.96
C LYS A 104 -15.77 5.95 -11.24
N LYS A 105 -15.24 4.73 -11.14
CA LYS A 105 -15.11 3.80 -12.29
C LYS A 105 -16.40 3.02 -12.59
N LEU A 106 -17.40 3.08 -11.71
CA LEU A 106 -18.70 2.47 -11.97
C LEU A 106 -19.47 3.33 -12.97
N SER A 107 -19.99 2.69 -14.03
CA SER A 107 -20.71 3.36 -15.13
C SER A 107 -22.11 2.76 -15.30
N PRO A 108 -23.06 3.03 -14.39
CA PRO A 108 -24.41 2.50 -14.47
C PRO A 108 -25.18 3.05 -15.67
N VAL A 109 -25.84 2.15 -16.41
CA VAL A 109 -26.69 2.49 -17.55
C VAL A 109 -28.07 2.99 -17.10
N PHE A 110 -28.63 2.39 -16.06
CA PHE A 110 -29.96 2.74 -15.57
C PHE A 110 -29.93 3.99 -14.68
N HIS A 111 -30.90 4.89 -14.91
CA HIS A 111 -31.00 6.16 -14.17
C HIS A 111 -31.12 5.96 -12.65
N CYS A 112 -31.89 4.97 -12.19
CA CYS A 112 -32.00 4.66 -10.76
C CYS A 112 -30.63 4.34 -10.13
N HIS A 113 -29.79 3.56 -10.81
CA HIS A 113 -28.45 3.23 -10.34
C HIS A 113 -27.50 4.44 -10.40
N GLN A 114 -27.66 5.34 -11.37
CA GLN A 114 -26.90 6.60 -11.42
C GLN A 114 -27.20 7.49 -10.20
N VAL A 115 -28.48 7.61 -9.82
CA VAL A 115 -28.89 8.36 -8.62
C VAL A 115 -28.34 7.71 -7.35
N ILE A 116 -28.41 6.37 -7.24
CA ILE A 116 -27.85 5.63 -6.09
C ILE A 116 -26.33 5.86 -5.98
N LEU A 117 -25.60 5.71 -7.09
CA LEU A 117 -24.15 5.90 -7.12
C LEU A 117 -23.76 7.34 -6.79
N GLY A 118 -24.45 8.33 -7.35
CA GLY A 118 -24.22 9.75 -7.08
C GLY A 118 -24.34 10.07 -5.59
N LYS A 119 -25.46 9.66 -4.97
CA LYS A 119 -25.69 9.84 -3.53
C LYS A 119 -24.65 9.13 -2.68
N PHE A 120 -24.22 7.93 -3.07
CA PHE A 120 -23.16 7.23 -2.36
C PHE A 120 -21.83 7.98 -2.43
N ILE A 121 -21.44 8.49 -3.60
CA ILE A 121 -20.20 9.25 -3.78
C ILE A 121 -20.22 10.53 -2.92
N GLU A 122 -21.35 11.23 -2.84
CA GLU A 122 -21.52 12.37 -1.94
C GLU A 122 -21.27 11.98 -0.48
N ASN A 123 -21.98 10.96 0.01
CA ASN A 123 -21.83 10.45 1.37
C ASN A 123 -20.40 9.97 1.68
N PHE A 124 -19.73 9.36 0.71
CA PHE A 124 -18.33 8.95 0.82
C PHE A 124 -17.41 10.16 1.09
N TRP A 125 -17.59 11.24 0.33
CA TRP A 125 -16.77 12.44 0.51
C TRP A 125 -17.16 13.26 1.74
N ASP A 126 -18.42 13.21 2.17
CA ASP A 126 -18.82 13.72 3.49
C ASP A 126 -18.09 12.97 4.61
N TYR A 127 -18.11 11.64 4.57
CA TYR A 127 -17.39 10.82 5.55
C TYR A 127 -15.88 11.12 5.55
N TYR A 128 -15.27 11.28 4.37
CA TYR A 128 -13.88 11.71 4.25
C TYR A 128 -13.61 13.09 4.91
N ARG A 129 -14.51 14.06 4.72
CA ARG A 129 -14.39 15.38 5.39
C ARG A 129 -14.52 15.26 6.90
N GLU A 130 -15.37 14.38 7.40
CA GLU A 130 -15.47 14.11 8.84
C GLU A 130 -14.17 13.49 9.38
N LEU A 131 -13.53 12.57 8.64
CA LEU A 131 -12.22 12.05 9.01
C LEU A 131 -11.15 13.13 9.04
N LEU A 132 -11.18 14.10 8.11
CA LEU A 132 -10.28 15.25 8.15
C LEU A 132 -10.50 16.09 9.42
N ALA A 133 -11.75 16.43 9.72
CA ALA A 133 -12.09 17.22 10.91
C ALA A 133 -11.73 16.51 12.22
N TYR A 134 -11.85 15.18 12.26
CA TYR A 134 -11.43 14.37 13.42
C TYR A 134 -9.95 14.55 13.75
N LYS A 135 -9.09 14.75 12.75
CA LYS A 135 -7.66 14.94 12.98
C LYS A 135 -7.33 16.19 13.78
N ASP A 136 -8.16 17.24 13.65
CA ASP A 136 -7.95 18.51 14.33
C ASP A 136 -8.36 18.41 15.82
N VAL A 137 -9.39 17.62 16.13
CA VAL A 137 -9.90 17.44 17.50
C VAL A 137 -10.26 15.96 17.74
N PRO A 138 -9.26 15.07 17.91
CA PRO A 138 -9.52 13.65 18.09
C PRO A 138 -10.09 13.37 19.49
N SER A 139 -11.14 12.55 19.56
CA SER A 139 -11.67 12.03 20.83
C SER A 139 -12.14 10.57 20.69
N PRO A 140 -12.12 9.77 21.77
CA PRO A 140 -12.62 8.40 21.75
C PRO A 140 -14.07 8.29 21.27
N GLU A 141 -14.94 9.22 21.66
CA GLU A 141 -16.36 9.26 21.28
C GLU A 141 -16.52 9.55 19.78
N ALA A 142 -15.75 10.51 19.26
CA ALA A 142 -15.74 10.81 17.83
C ALA A 142 -15.22 9.63 17.00
N ALA A 143 -14.19 8.94 17.47
CA ALA A 143 -13.66 7.73 16.82
C ALA A 143 -14.71 6.61 16.76
N LEU A 144 -15.43 6.36 17.86
CA LEU A 144 -16.52 5.38 17.89
C LEU A 144 -17.64 5.75 16.90
N LEU A 145 -18.04 7.03 16.88
CA LEU A 145 -19.05 7.52 15.94
C LEU A 145 -18.62 7.31 14.48
N LEU A 146 -17.36 7.62 14.15
CA LEU A 146 -16.81 7.42 12.80
C LEU A 146 -16.77 5.94 12.42
N ARG A 147 -16.36 5.03 13.32
CA ARG A 147 -16.43 3.59 13.09
C ARG A 147 -17.87 3.12 12.81
N SER A 148 -18.85 3.61 13.56
CA SER A 148 -20.26 3.30 13.30
C SER A 148 -20.76 3.87 11.97
N LYS A 149 -20.36 5.11 11.61
CA LYS A 149 -20.69 5.73 10.32
C LYS A 149 -20.08 4.97 9.15
N PHE A 150 -18.82 4.51 9.27
CA PHE A 150 -18.17 3.65 8.28
C PHE A 150 -19.00 2.39 8.02
N ARG A 151 -19.32 1.65 9.08
CA ARG A 151 -20.13 0.42 8.96
C ARG A 151 -21.45 0.69 8.27
N ARG A 152 -22.17 1.74 8.68
CA ARG A 152 -23.43 2.13 8.04
C ARG A 152 -23.24 2.45 6.55
N LEU A 153 -22.18 3.17 6.18
CA LEU A 153 -21.94 3.57 4.80
C LEU A 153 -21.60 2.39 3.87
N PHE A 154 -20.76 1.46 4.33
CA PHE A 154 -20.23 0.38 3.50
C PHE A 154 -20.98 -0.95 3.65
N GLU A 155 -21.61 -1.25 4.79
CA GLU A 155 -22.31 -2.52 5.03
C GLU A 155 -23.81 -2.46 4.65
N THR A 156 -24.43 -1.28 4.59
CA THR A 156 -25.87 -1.16 4.27
C THR A 156 -26.10 -1.39 2.77
N PRO A 157 -26.89 -2.38 2.33
CA PRO A 157 -27.15 -2.60 0.91
C PRO A 157 -27.76 -1.37 0.23
N SER A 158 -27.31 -1.07 -0.98
CA SER A 158 -27.82 0.05 -1.79
C SER A 158 -28.89 -0.37 -2.78
N GLY A 159 -28.97 -1.68 -3.07
CA GLY A 159 -29.82 -2.21 -4.14
C GLY A 159 -29.18 -2.11 -5.53
N TYR A 160 -27.95 -1.62 -5.62
CA TYR A 160 -27.13 -1.65 -6.83
C TYR A 160 -25.95 -2.59 -6.62
N GLU A 161 -26.04 -3.80 -7.19
CA GLU A 161 -25.11 -4.91 -6.94
C GLU A 161 -23.63 -4.54 -7.12
N LEU A 162 -23.25 -3.90 -8.25
CA LEU A 162 -21.85 -3.52 -8.50
C LEU A 162 -21.30 -2.51 -7.49
N LEU A 163 -22.17 -1.65 -6.94
CA LEU A 163 -21.78 -0.74 -5.87
C LEU A 163 -21.61 -1.51 -4.56
N ASP A 164 -22.54 -2.42 -4.24
CA ASP A 164 -22.50 -3.22 -3.03
C ASP A 164 -21.29 -4.17 -2.99
N GLU A 165 -20.93 -4.80 -4.11
CA GLU A 165 -19.69 -5.55 -4.26
C GLU A 165 -18.46 -4.67 -3.99
N ARG A 166 -18.45 -3.45 -4.54
CA ARG A 166 -17.31 -2.54 -4.31
C ARG A 166 -17.21 -2.11 -2.85
N LYS A 167 -18.33 -1.83 -2.20
CA LYS A 167 -18.37 -1.45 -0.78
C LYS A 167 -17.88 -2.59 0.12
N GLN A 168 -18.19 -3.84 -0.21
CA GLN A 168 -17.67 -4.99 0.52
C GLN A 168 -16.15 -5.07 0.44
N LEU A 169 -15.55 -4.82 -0.74
CA LEU A 169 -14.09 -4.76 -0.88
C LEU A 169 -13.45 -3.61 -0.07
N THR A 170 -14.16 -2.50 0.13
CA THR A 170 -13.70 -1.43 1.04
C THR A 170 -13.83 -1.84 2.50
N ALA A 171 -14.93 -2.51 2.86
CA ALA A 171 -15.19 -2.96 4.23
C ALA A 171 -14.15 -3.97 4.73
N THR A 172 -13.59 -4.82 3.86
CA THR A 172 -12.49 -5.74 4.24
C THR A 172 -11.19 -5.03 4.61
N LYS A 173 -11.04 -3.74 4.25
CA LYS A 173 -9.85 -2.92 4.49
C LYS A 173 -10.04 -1.90 5.62
N VAL A 174 -11.04 -2.13 6.49
CA VAL A 174 -11.44 -1.17 7.53
C VAL A 174 -10.30 -0.82 8.49
N SER A 175 -9.44 -1.79 8.84
CA SER A 175 -8.29 -1.57 9.73
C SER A 175 -7.33 -0.52 9.17
N GLU A 176 -6.98 -0.64 7.88
CA GLU A 176 -6.02 0.23 7.24
C GLU A 176 -6.64 1.57 6.82
N LEU A 177 -7.92 1.60 6.46
CA LEU A 177 -8.64 2.83 6.12
C LEU A 177 -8.93 3.69 7.35
N LEU A 178 -9.21 3.08 8.51
CA LEU A 178 -9.51 3.79 9.75
C LEU A 178 -8.30 3.95 10.67
N ARG A 179 -7.09 3.70 10.20
CA ARG A 179 -5.86 3.83 11.00
C ARG A 179 -5.67 5.22 11.60
N VAL A 180 -6.16 6.25 10.90
CA VAL A 180 -6.20 7.64 11.39
C VAL A 180 -6.93 7.82 12.73
N LEU A 181 -7.85 6.91 13.09
CA LEU A 181 -8.58 7.00 14.35
C LEU A 181 -7.70 6.65 15.56
N GLU A 182 -6.66 5.84 15.34
CA GLU A 182 -5.65 5.51 16.34
C GLU A 182 -4.44 6.45 16.24
N HIS A 183 -4.15 6.92 15.03
CA HIS A 183 -3.01 7.76 14.69
C HIS A 183 -3.45 9.00 13.90
N PRO A 184 -4.04 10.03 14.55
CA PRO A 184 -4.60 11.21 13.88
C PRO A 184 -3.60 12.00 13.05
N GLU A 185 -2.31 11.92 13.37
CA GLU A 185 -1.21 12.51 12.61
C GLU A 185 -1.07 11.94 11.19
N LEU A 186 -1.53 10.70 10.95
CA LEU A 186 -1.37 10.05 9.65
C LEU A 186 -2.14 10.78 8.54
N PRO A 187 -1.57 10.88 7.34
CA PRO A 187 -2.28 11.47 6.21
C PRO A 187 -3.38 10.53 5.70
N LEU A 188 -4.51 11.10 5.27
CA LEU A 188 -5.58 10.35 4.60
C LEU A 188 -5.33 10.17 3.10
N HIS A 189 -4.32 10.84 2.56
CA HIS A 189 -3.91 10.73 1.17
C HIS A 189 -2.40 10.79 1.00
N ASN A 190 -1.91 10.16 -0.06
CA ASN A 190 -0.48 10.07 -0.37
C ASN A 190 0.03 11.15 -1.34
N ASN A 191 -0.77 12.16 -1.71
CA ASN A 191 -0.35 13.21 -2.67
C ASN A 191 1.03 13.84 -2.40
N PRO A 192 1.41 14.20 -1.15
CA PRO A 192 2.75 14.73 -0.89
C PRO A 192 3.87 13.73 -1.24
N ALA A 193 3.66 12.44 -0.93
CA ALA A 193 4.60 11.37 -1.24
C ALA A 193 4.70 11.12 -2.75
N GLU A 194 3.57 11.17 -3.48
CA GLU A 194 3.57 11.05 -4.95
C GLU A 194 4.31 12.22 -5.63
N LEU A 195 4.13 13.44 -5.13
CA LEU A 195 4.84 14.61 -5.63
C LEU A 195 6.35 14.55 -5.34
N ALA A 196 6.72 14.11 -4.13
CA ALA A 196 8.12 13.91 -3.76
C ALA A 196 8.78 12.85 -4.65
N ALA A 197 8.12 11.70 -4.87
CA ALA A 197 8.63 10.64 -5.74
C ALA A 197 8.88 11.13 -7.18
N ARG A 198 7.97 11.92 -7.75
CA ARG A 198 8.13 12.49 -9.09
C ARG A 198 9.30 13.46 -9.18
N THR A 199 9.54 14.24 -8.12
CA THR A 199 10.65 15.20 -8.07
C THR A 199 11.99 14.48 -7.95
N CYS A 200 12.07 13.43 -7.14
CA CYS A 200 13.28 12.62 -6.99
C CYS A 200 13.63 11.83 -8.26
N CYS A 201 12.64 11.23 -8.94
CA CYS A 201 12.90 10.49 -10.19
C CYS A 201 13.24 11.38 -11.39
N ALA A 202 12.97 12.68 -11.33
CA ALA A 202 13.37 13.64 -12.37
C ALA A 202 14.79 14.19 -12.17
N ALA A 203 15.45 13.87 -11.04
CA ALA A 203 16.79 14.34 -10.68
C ALA A 203 17.88 13.27 -10.86
N THR A 204 17.56 12.17 -11.54
CA THR A 204 18.47 11.05 -11.90
C THR A 204 18.44 10.83 -13.40
#